data_AF-A0A2E1U4Q1-F1
#
_entry.id   AF-A0A2E1U4Q1-F1
#
_cell.length_a   1.000
_cell.length_b   1.000
_cell.length_c   1.000
_cell.angle_alpha   90.00
_cell.angle_beta   90.00
_cell.angle_gamma   90.00
#
_symmetry.space_group_name_H-M   'P 1'
#
loop_
_entity.id
_entity.type
_entity.pdbx_description
1 polymer ?
#
loop_
_entity_poly.entity_id
_entity_poly.type
_entity_poly.pdbx_seq_one_letter_code
_entity_poly.pdbx_strand_id
1 'polypeptide(L)'
;MFNVLVIRRSLNLLIASLVLGISSISISEVKYTSFISYYVKYSGLFDRHIRPDYSVFECVNFLNENGIKINWMDVYQNASFDEKSMARITGQTFLLLSGEKKIESTYVLPNEFETWQQFCEIYGLNYKKSYQNLLIIFNNL
;
A
#
# COMPACT_ATOMS: atom_id res chain seq x y z
N MET A 1 -12.08 -28.55 51.05
CA MET A 1 -11.49 -27.19 51.02
C MET A 1 -10.24 -27.23 50.15
N PHE A 2 -10.40 -27.52 48.86
CA PHE A 2 -9.33 -27.67 47.89
C PHE A 2 -9.03 -26.32 47.23
N ASN A 3 -7.85 -25.79 47.53
CA ASN A 3 -6.97 -25.10 46.58
C ASN A 3 -7.54 -23.94 45.74
N VAL A 4 -7.97 -22.87 46.41
CA VAL A 4 -8.03 -21.52 45.80
C VAL A 4 -6.64 -21.08 45.28
N LEU A 5 -5.55 -21.64 45.85
CA LEU A 5 -4.17 -21.33 45.45
C LEU A 5 -3.75 -21.96 44.10
N VAL A 6 -4.32 -23.11 43.70
CA VAL A 6 -3.95 -23.80 42.46
C VAL A 6 -4.58 -23.12 41.25
N ILE A 7 -5.83 -22.68 41.38
CA ILE A 7 -6.55 -21.96 40.32
C ILE A 7 -5.83 -20.65 39.95
N ARG A 8 -5.21 -19.98 40.94
CA ARG A 8 -4.44 -18.73 40.72
C ARG A 8 -3.15 -18.94 39.93
N ARG A 9 -2.49 -20.11 40.05
CA ARG A 9 -1.29 -20.45 39.27
C ARG A 9 -1.62 -20.81 37.83
N SER A 10 -2.74 -21.51 37.60
CA SER A 10 -3.24 -21.85 36.27
C SER A 10 -3.65 -20.61 35.46
N LEU A 11 -4.25 -19.62 36.12
CA LEU A 11 -4.70 -18.38 35.49
C LEU A 11 -3.52 -17.50 35.04
N ASN A 12 -2.42 -17.46 35.80
CA ASN A 12 -1.21 -16.73 35.42
C ASN A 12 -0.46 -17.38 34.25
N LEU A 13 -0.51 -18.71 34.12
CA LEU A 13 0.07 -19.43 32.98
C LEU A 13 -0.72 -19.22 31.68
N LEU A 14 -2.05 -19.09 31.76
CA LEU A 14 -2.90 -18.75 30.61
C LEU A 14 -2.68 -17.31 30.12
N ILE A 15 -2.47 -16.35 31.02
CA ILE A 15 -2.17 -14.96 30.65
C ILE A 15 -0.75 -14.84 30.07
N ALA A 16 0.24 -15.57 30.59
CA ALA A 16 1.59 -15.61 30.02
C ALA A 16 1.60 -16.21 28.59
N SER A 17 0.69 -17.13 28.31
CA SER A 17 0.52 -17.73 26.97
C SER A 17 -0.22 -16.80 26.00
N LEU A 18 -1.08 -15.91 26.50
CA LEU A 18 -1.83 -14.94 25.69
C LEU A 18 -1.01 -13.68 25.36
N VAL A 19 0.02 -13.36 26.15
CA VAL A 19 0.87 -12.18 25.96
C VAL A 19 2.12 -12.46 25.08
N LEU A 20 2.48 -13.72 24.86
CA LEU A 20 3.62 -14.10 24.00
C LEU A 20 3.22 -14.45 22.56
N GLY A 21 1.94 -14.32 22.22
CA GLY A 21 1.39 -14.56 20.88
C GLY A 21 1.19 -13.31 20.03
N ILE A 22 1.63 -12.14 20.48
CA ILE A 22 1.94 -11.06 19.54
C ILE A 22 3.31 -11.42 19.00
N SER A 23 3.35 -12.41 18.10
CA SER A 23 4.42 -12.44 17.11
C SER A 23 4.55 -11.01 16.65
N SER A 24 5.68 -10.38 16.94
CA SER A 24 6.04 -9.09 16.38
C SER A 24 5.78 -9.25 14.90
N ILE A 25 4.66 -8.70 14.43
CA ILE A 25 4.42 -8.54 13.00
C ILE A 25 5.54 -7.59 12.68
N SER A 26 6.67 -8.13 12.25
CA SER A 26 7.66 -7.37 11.53
C SER A 26 6.81 -6.74 10.44
N ILE A 27 6.56 -5.44 10.58
CA ILE A 27 5.84 -4.69 9.55
C ILE A 27 6.77 -4.84 8.36
N SER A 28 6.52 -5.82 7.48
CA SER A 28 7.39 -5.97 6.34
C SER A 28 7.27 -4.69 5.56
N GLU A 29 8.43 -4.17 5.23
CA GLU A 29 8.54 -2.95 4.51
C GLU A 29 8.27 -3.27 3.04
N VAL A 30 7.18 -2.76 2.52
CA VAL A 30 6.88 -2.85 1.09
C VAL A 30 7.93 -2.02 0.38
N LYS A 31 8.56 -2.58 -0.64
CA LYS A 31 9.48 -1.82 -1.49
C LYS A 31 8.79 -1.30 -2.73
N TYR A 32 9.26 -0.17 -3.25
CA TYR A 32 8.71 0.43 -4.48
C TYR A 32 8.69 -0.56 -5.65
N THR A 33 9.75 -1.35 -5.85
CA THR A 33 9.80 -2.32 -6.97
C THR A 33 8.70 -3.39 -6.88
N SER A 34 8.50 -3.96 -5.69
CA SER A 34 7.44 -4.93 -5.40
C SER A 34 6.05 -4.32 -5.57
N PHE A 35 5.85 -3.12 -5.01
CA PHE A 35 4.59 -2.38 -5.16
C PHE A 35 4.26 -2.14 -6.63
N ILE A 36 5.18 -1.58 -7.42
CA ILE A 36 4.93 -1.24 -8.83
C ILE A 36 4.59 -2.48 -9.65
N SER A 37 5.34 -3.55 -9.44
CA SER A 37 5.07 -4.82 -10.12
C SER A 37 3.66 -5.32 -9.83
N TYR A 38 3.26 -5.33 -8.56
CA TYR A 38 1.91 -5.74 -8.17
C TYR A 38 0.83 -4.80 -8.69
N TYR A 39 1.04 -3.50 -8.50
CA TYR A 39 0.07 -2.48 -8.85
C TYR A 39 -0.21 -2.43 -10.35
N VAL A 40 0.82 -2.57 -11.18
CA VAL A 40 0.66 -2.52 -12.64
C VAL A 40 0.21 -3.87 -13.19
N LYS A 41 0.84 -4.97 -12.77
CA LYS A 41 0.69 -6.29 -13.42
C LYS A 41 -0.37 -7.20 -12.81
N TYR A 42 -0.69 -7.02 -11.53
CA TYR A 42 -1.53 -7.96 -10.78
C TYR A 42 -2.80 -7.33 -10.19
N SER A 43 -2.94 -6.00 -10.24
CA SER A 43 -4.15 -5.33 -9.74
C SER A 43 -5.37 -5.52 -10.65
N GLY A 44 -5.17 -5.93 -11.90
CA GLY A 44 -6.22 -5.99 -12.92
C GLY A 44 -6.54 -4.63 -13.57
N LEU A 45 -5.99 -3.52 -13.06
CA LEU A 45 -6.33 -2.17 -13.52
C LEU A 45 -5.85 -1.88 -14.94
N PHE A 46 -4.71 -2.46 -15.32
CA PHE A 46 -4.01 -2.11 -16.57
C PHE A 46 -3.78 -3.30 -17.50
N ASP A 47 -4.42 -4.44 -17.24
CA ASP A 47 -4.18 -5.72 -17.96
C ASP A 47 -4.34 -5.60 -19.49
N ARG A 48 -5.18 -4.68 -19.96
CA ARG A 48 -5.40 -4.43 -21.40
C ARG A 48 -4.36 -3.51 -22.04
N HIS A 49 -3.50 -2.90 -21.25
CA HIS A 49 -2.60 -1.82 -21.66
C HIS A 49 -1.12 -2.16 -21.49
N ILE A 50 -0.80 -3.29 -20.87
CA ILE A 50 0.57 -3.73 -20.59
C ILE A 50 0.80 -5.14 -21.12
N ARG A 51 2.07 -5.47 -21.39
CA ARG A 51 2.43 -6.87 -21.67
C ARG A 51 2.70 -7.61 -20.36
N PRO A 52 2.42 -8.92 -20.28
CA PRO A 52 2.69 -9.72 -19.08
C PRO A 52 4.16 -9.70 -18.62
N ASP A 53 5.08 -9.50 -19.55
CA ASP A 53 6.53 -9.51 -19.34
C ASP A 53 7.14 -8.13 -19.07
N TYR A 54 6.33 -7.07 -18.91
CA TYR A 54 6.84 -5.75 -18.52
C TYR A 54 7.78 -5.87 -17.31
N SER A 55 8.98 -5.30 -17.47
CA SER A 55 9.93 -5.05 -16.41
C SER A 55 9.40 -3.99 -15.45
N VAL A 56 10.00 -3.89 -14.25
CA VAL A 56 9.66 -2.81 -13.30
C VAL A 56 9.85 -1.45 -13.95
N PHE A 57 10.91 -1.27 -14.74
CA PHE A 57 11.18 -0.03 -15.44
C PHE A 57 10.08 0.30 -16.47
N GLU A 58 9.64 -0.66 -17.27
CA GLU A 58 8.50 -0.45 -18.19
C GLU A 58 7.21 -0.12 -17.43
N CYS A 59 6.96 -0.75 -16.28
CA CYS A 59 5.82 -0.41 -15.43
C CYS A 59 5.88 1.04 -14.93
N VAL A 60 7.06 1.50 -14.48
CA VAL A 60 7.25 2.88 -14.01
C VAL A 60 7.08 3.89 -15.16
N ASN A 61 7.65 3.61 -16.34
CA ASN A 61 7.46 4.43 -17.53
C ASN A 61 5.97 4.54 -17.88
N PHE A 62 5.27 3.41 -17.95
CA PHE A 62 3.84 3.36 -18.22
C PHE A 62 3.03 4.23 -17.25
N LEU A 63 3.29 4.13 -15.94
CA LEU A 63 2.60 4.96 -14.95
C LEU A 63 2.89 6.46 -15.14
N ASN A 64 4.16 6.83 -15.34
CA ASN A 64 4.56 8.22 -15.54
C ASN A 64 3.98 8.82 -16.82
N GLU A 65 3.95 8.09 -17.94
CA GLU A 65 3.33 8.52 -19.21
C GLU A 65 1.82 8.76 -19.05
N ASN A 66 1.18 7.95 -18.21
CA ASN A 66 -0.23 8.09 -17.85
C ASN A 66 -0.47 9.07 -16.69
N GLY A 67 0.55 9.80 -16.24
CA GLY A 67 0.44 10.88 -15.25
C GLY A 67 0.35 10.44 -13.79
N ILE A 68 0.57 9.15 -13.51
CA ILE A 68 0.75 8.63 -12.16
C ILE A 68 2.24 8.72 -11.82
N LYS A 69 2.61 9.70 -11.01
CA LYS A 69 4.01 10.06 -10.77
C LYS A 69 4.73 8.98 -9.95
N ILE A 70 5.80 8.42 -10.45
CA ILE A 70 6.67 7.52 -9.69
C ILE A 70 8.10 8.04 -9.77
N ASN A 71 8.73 8.23 -8.62
CA ASN A 71 10.11 8.69 -8.54
C ASN A 71 11.06 7.54 -8.89
N TRP A 72 11.79 7.70 -9.98
CA TRP A 72 12.78 6.74 -10.45
C TRP A 72 13.86 6.44 -9.42
N MET A 73 14.26 7.43 -8.63
CA MET A 73 15.31 7.23 -7.62
C MET A 73 14.83 6.31 -6.50
N ASP A 74 13.57 6.45 -6.08
CA ASP A 74 12.97 5.60 -5.04
C ASP A 74 12.85 4.14 -5.53
N VAL A 75 12.56 3.94 -6.82
CA VAL A 75 12.55 2.61 -7.44
C VAL A 75 13.96 2.04 -7.54
N TYR A 76 14.92 2.82 -8.02
CA TYR A 76 16.31 2.39 -8.19
C TYR A 76 16.98 2.01 -6.87
N GLN A 77 16.77 2.80 -5.82
CA GLN A 77 17.29 2.53 -4.47
C GLN A 77 16.50 1.44 -3.76
N ASN A 78 15.42 0.93 -4.36
CA ASN A 78 14.49 0.02 -3.74
C ASN A 78 14.00 0.54 -2.38
N ALA A 79 13.64 1.83 -2.35
CA ALA A 79 13.17 2.53 -1.18
C ALA A 79 11.84 1.95 -0.69
N SER A 80 11.52 2.29 0.53
CA SER A 80 10.29 1.90 1.23
C SER A 80 9.10 2.61 0.62
N PHE A 81 8.07 1.85 0.29
CA PHE A 81 6.78 2.34 -0.17
C PHE A 81 5.86 2.52 1.03
N ASP A 82 5.39 3.73 1.25
CA ASP A 82 4.60 4.09 2.43
C ASP A 82 3.13 4.38 2.09
N GLU A 83 2.33 4.54 3.15
CA GLU A 83 0.90 4.83 3.04
C GLU A 83 0.65 6.17 2.32
N LYS A 84 1.52 7.18 2.51
CA LYS A 84 1.39 8.48 1.84
C LYS A 84 1.55 8.33 0.32
N SER A 85 2.48 7.49 -0.10
CA SER A 85 2.70 7.14 -1.50
C SER A 85 1.49 6.40 -2.08
N MET A 86 0.88 5.50 -1.29
CA MET A 86 -0.37 4.84 -1.68
C MET A 86 -1.51 5.84 -1.88
N ALA A 87 -1.70 6.80 -0.97
CA ALA A 87 -2.75 7.83 -1.10
C ALA A 87 -2.59 8.62 -2.40
N ARG A 88 -1.37 9.06 -2.68
CA ARG A 88 -1.07 9.82 -3.90
C ARG A 88 -1.34 9.01 -5.16
N ILE A 89 -0.84 7.78 -5.26
CA ILE A 89 -1.02 6.93 -6.45
C ILE A 89 -2.51 6.60 -6.64
N THR A 90 -3.23 6.33 -5.54
CA THR A 90 -4.68 6.10 -5.57
C THR A 90 -5.42 7.32 -6.12
N GLY A 91 -5.11 8.52 -5.61
CA GLY A 91 -5.73 9.76 -6.07
C GLY A 91 -5.44 10.07 -7.54
N GLN A 92 -4.18 9.94 -7.97
CA GLN A 92 -3.79 10.14 -9.37
C GLN A 92 -4.45 9.14 -10.31
N THR A 93 -4.62 7.89 -9.86
CA THR A 93 -5.33 6.86 -10.64
C THR A 93 -6.82 7.16 -10.73
N PHE A 94 -7.43 7.63 -9.65
CA PHE A 94 -8.83 8.08 -9.68
C PHE A 94 -9.02 9.21 -10.69
N LEU A 95 -8.13 10.21 -10.72
CA LEU A 95 -8.17 11.30 -11.69
C LEU A 95 -7.99 10.79 -13.13
N LEU A 96 -7.06 9.85 -13.35
CA LEU A 96 -6.89 9.17 -14.64
C LEU A 96 -8.18 8.49 -15.11
N LEU A 97 -8.77 7.66 -14.25
CA LEU A 97 -9.98 6.90 -14.59
C LEU A 97 -11.23 7.78 -14.72
N SER A 98 -11.24 8.94 -14.08
CA SER A 98 -12.31 9.94 -14.20
C SER A 98 -12.19 10.78 -15.48
N GLY A 99 -11.10 10.63 -16.25
CA GLY A 99 -10.86 11.40 -17.47
C GLY A 99 -10.43 12.84 -17.21
N GLU A 100 -9.92 13.14 -16.01
CA GLU A 100 -9.42 14.46 -15.68
C GLU A 100 -8.20 14.83 -16.54
N LYS A 101 -7.98 16.12 -16.72
CA LYS A 101 -6.83 16.62 -17.47
C LYS A 101 -5.59 16.65 -16.59
N LYS A 102 -4.48 16.16 -17.14
CA LYS A 102 -3.14 16.32 -16.57
C LYS A 102 -2.72 17.79 -16.63
N ILE A 103 -1.99 18.24 -15.62
CA ILE A 103 -1.21 19.48 -15.71
C ILE A 103 0.19 19.08 -16.14
N GLU A 104 0.61 19.59 -17.29
CA GLU A 104 1.80 19.12 -18.02
C GLU A 104 1.72 17.61 -18.32
N SER A 105 2.40 16.79 -17.52
CA SER A 105 2.49 15.34 -17.70
C SER A 105 1.90 14.55 -16.53
N THR A 106 1.45 15.19 -15.45
CA THR A 106 1.09 14.52 -14.19
C THR A 106 -0.27 14.97 -13.66
N TYR A 107 -0.95 14.07 -12.94
CA TYR A 107 -2.10 14.44 -12.12
C TYR A 107 -1.64 15.12 -10.84
N VAL A 108 -1.93 16.42 -10.70
CA VAL A 108 -1.59 17.19 -9.52
C VAL A 108 -2.75 17.15 -8.51
N LEU A 109 -2.42 17.38 -7.24
CA LEU A 109 -3.44 17.52 -6.20
C LEU A 109 -4.26 18.79 -6.50
N PRO A 110 -5.60 18.72 -6.54
CA PRO A 110 -6.42 19.93 -6.72
C PRO A 110 -6.21 20.91 -5.57
N ASN A 111 -6.26 22.21 -5.89
CA ASN A 111 -5.87 23.29 -4.96
C ASN A 111 -6.74 23.39 -3.70
N GLU A 112 -7.95 22.83 -3.75
CA GLU A 112 -8.88 22.76 -2.62
C GLU A 112 -8.52 21.69 -1.57
N PHE A 113 -7.49 20.87 -1.82
CA PHE A 113 -7.00 19.86 -0.87
C PHE A 113 -5.56 20.16 -0.46
N GLU A 114 -5.26 19.92 0.82
CA GLU A 114 -3.91 20.08 1.38
C GLU A 114 -3.05 18.83 1.15
N THR A 115 -3.68 17.65 1.13
CA THR A 115 -2.98 16.37 1.00
C THR A 115 -3.77 15.37 0.15
N TRP A 116 -3.05 14.40 -0.44
CA TRP A 116 -3.68 13.28 -1.14
C TRP A 116 -4.51 12.38 -0.21
N GLN A 117 -4.14 12.30 1.06
CA GLN A 117 -4.93 11.61 2.08
C GLN A 117 -6.30 12.25 2.25
N GLN A 118 -6.35 13.57 2.41
CA GLN A 118 -7.59 14.33 2.50
C GLN A 118 -8.44 14.18 1.23
N PHE A 119 -7.81 14.28 0.06
CA PHE A 119 -8.48 14.01 -1.22
C PHE A 119 -9.14 12.63 -1.22
N CYS A 120 -8.39 11.58 -0.88
CA CYS A 120 -8.92 10.22 -0.85
C CYS A 120 -10.06 10.05 0.17
N GLU A 121 -9.96 10.68 1.34
CA GLU A 121 -11.01 10.61 2.36
C GLU A 121 -12.32 11.26 1.88
N ILE A 122 -12.23 12.43 1.22
CA ILE A 122 -13.39 13.14 0.68
C ILE A 122 -14.06 12.38 -0.47
N TYR A 123 -13.27 11.77 -1.35
CA TYR A 123 -13.76 10.99 -2.49
C TYR A 123 -14.06 9.50 -2.14
N GLY A 124 -13.94 9.10 -0.87
CA GLY A 124 -14.22 7.72 -0.44
C GLY A 124 -13.25 6.66 -0.97
N LEU A 125 -12.04 7.07 -1.36
CA LEU A 125 -11.00 6.20 -1.89
C LEU A 125 -10.26 5.49 -0.75
N ASN A 126 -10.44 4.18 -0.61
CA ASN A 126 -9.91 3.37 0.50
C ASN A 126 -8.40 3.03 0.35
N TYR A 127 -7.54 4.04 0.24
CA TYR A 127 -6.08 3.85 0.11
C TYR A 127 -5.46 3.15 1.34
N LYS A 128 -5.93 3.44 2.56
CA LYS A 128 -5.46 2.80 3.80
C LYS A 128 -5.68 1.30 3.77
N LYS A 129 -6.90 0.86 3.44
CA LYS A 129 -7.24 -0.55 3.29
C LYS A 129 -6.43 -1.21 2.17
N SER A 130 -6.24 -0.50 1.05
CA SER A 130 -5.43 -0.99 -0.06
C SER A 130 -3.96 -1.18 0.36
N TYR A 131 -3.40 -0.25 1.13
CA TYR A 131 -2.05 -0.36 1.68
C TYR A 131 -1.92 -1.51 2.68
N GLN A 132 -2.90 -1.68 3.58
CA GLN A 132 -2.95 -2.80 4.52
C GLN A 132 -3.03 -4.16 3.81
N ASN A 133 -3.89 -4.29 2.80
CA ASN A 133 -3.98 -5.51 2.00
C ASN A 133 -2.64 -5.83 1.32
N LEU A 134 -1.96 -4.79 0.83
CA LEU A 134 -0.67 -4.94 0.18
C LEU A 134 0.41 -5.41 1.16
N LEU A 135 0.44 -4.87 2.39
CA LEU A 135 1.29 -5.37 3.48
C LEU A 135 0.99 -6.85 3.78
N ILE A 136 -0.28 -7.23 3.87
CA ILE A 136 -0.69 -8.63 4.11
C ILE A 136 -0.21 -9.54 2.98
N ILE A 137 -0.37 -9.14 1.72
CA ILE A 137 0.07 -9.93 0.57
C ILE A 137 1.58 -10.15 0.63
N PHE A 138 2.38 -9.10 0.82
CA PHE A 138 3.84 -9.23 0.85
C PHE A 138 4.40 -9.85 2.13
N ASN A 139 3.63 -9.86 3.23
CA ASN A 139 3.99 -10.60 4.45
C ASN A 139 3.77 -12.11 4.35
N ASN A 140 2.87 -12.55 3.48
CA ASN A 140 2.47 -13.96 3.34
C ASN A 140 3.01 -14.62 2.07
N LEU A 141 3.84 -13.90 1.29
CA LEU A 141 4.62 -14.39 0.16
C LEU A 141 6.05 -14.70 0.63
#